data_AF-A0A3D4WA06-F1
#
_entry.id   AF-A0A3D4WA06-F1
#
_cell.length_a   1.000
_cell.length_b   1.000
_cell.length_c   1.000
_cell.angle_alpha   90.00
_cell.angle_beta   90.00
_cell.angle_gamma   90.00
#
_symmetry.space_group_name_H-M   'P 1'
#
loop_
_entity.id
_entity.type
_entity.pdbx_description
1 polymer ?
#
loop_
_entity_poly.entity_id
_entity_poly.type
_entity_poly.pdbx_seq_one_letter_code
_entity_poly.pdbx_strand_id
1 'polypeptide(L)'
;ELDLFHTKFAGSYTNIPQLHELQAAIAGLEKEAEADAALKSAANQSRAEVLQQNEALCRKWEDEFRSIPYFNGTARNVPGLLLEKQYYQKARETVERYSTEVFQAEKSITLESLARDVSQRIHDFEANMAETLAEMAGEITESIEESIDMLNHDTAWLHQPELKPHFTGRRELESFEARIDEIARLFDKQDPPFEKLKHTYARLQSMNDERKTARSKRIHLRPAVLDGPDAADAVKASESALQQNQPGIKILKAAVVKPWENKHSENWLDNTRTQWVVRKYQETVAELAAQFDDGSCRLYCMNVERDINADGSFGKITSHVMYDEVIAYENIS
;
A
#
# COMPACT_ATOMS: atom_id res chain seq x y z
N GLU A 1 -66.99 48.16 32.29
CA GLU A 1 -68.40 48.41 32.71
C GLU A 1 -68.52 49.49 33.79
N LEU A 2 -67.66 49.48 34.83
CA LEU A 2 -67.63 50.53 35.86
C LEU A 2 -67.37 51.94 35.27
N ASP A 3 -66.42 52.08 34.34
CA ASP A 3 -66.18 53.36 33.65
C ASP A 3 -67.39 53.85 32.84
N LEU A 4 -68.14 52.92 32.25
CA LEU A 4 -69.40 53.14 31.51
C LEU A 4 -70.54 53.58 32.45
N PHE A 5 -70.51 53.11 33.70
CA PHE A 5 -71.42 53.56 34.77
C PHE A 5 -71.06 54.98 35.25
N HIS A 6 -69.78 55.27 35.50
CA HIS A 6 -69.30 56.60 35.87
C HIS A 6 -69.55 57.65 34.78
N THR A 7 -69.49 57.29 33.50
CA THR A 7 -69.83 58.21 32.38
C THR A 7 -71.33 58.43 32.21
N LYS A 8 -72.18 57.44 32.54
CA LYS A 8 -73.65 57.56 32.41
C LYS A 8 -74.31 58.28 33.60
N PHE A 9 -73.72 58.20 34.79
CA PHE A 9 -74.32 58.73 36.02
C PHE A 9 -73.34 59.68 36.72
N ALA A 10 -73.24 60.94 36.29
CA ALA A 10 -72.37 61.93 36.95
C ALA A 10 -73.06 62.60 38.16
N GLY A 11 -72.33 62.83 39.27
CA GLY A 11 -72.83 63.48 40.49
C GLY A 11 -72.95 62.55 41.70
N SER A 12 -73.80 62.88 42.68
CA SER A 12 -73.91 62.22 44.00
C SER A 12 -74.09 60.69 43.99
N TYR A 13 -74.53 60.11 42.87
CA TYR A 13 -74.65 58.66 42.66
C TYR A 13 -73.32 57.92 42.40
N THR A 14 -72.22 58.64 42.15
CA THR A 14 -70.86 58.08 42.01
C THR A 14 -70.02 58.21 43.28
N ASN A 15 -70.51 58.95 44.27
CA ASN A 15 -69.81 59.19 45.54
C ASN A 15 -70.20 58.19 46.63
N ILE A 16 -70.53 56.97 46.21
CA ILE A 16 -70.92 55.86 47.07
C ILE A 16 -69.63 55.15 47.52
N PRO A 17 -69.35 55.02 48.83
CA PRO A 17 -68.10 54.43 49.33
C PRO A 17 -67.78 53.06 48.74
N GLN A 18 -68.80 52.22 48.54
CA GLN A 18 -68.64 50.90 47.95
C GLN A 18 -68.18 50.94 46.49
N LEU A 19 -68.53 51.98 45.71
CA LEU A 19 -68.04 52.14 44.33
C LEU A 19 -66.56 52.50 44.31
N HIS A 20 -66.10 53.35 45.24
CA HIS A 20 -64.68 53.69 45.39
C HIS A 20 -63.84 52.50 45.85
N GLU A 21 -64.36 51.67 46.77
CA GLU A 21 -63.72 50.41 47.17
C GLU A 21 -63.62 49.41 46.01
N LEU A 22 -64.69 49.27 45.21
CA LEU A 22 -64.70 48.45 44.00
C LEU A 22 -63.69 48.94 42.96
N GLN A 23 -63.58 50.26 42.75
CA GLN A 23 -62.66 50.85 41.80
C GLN A 23 -61.21 50.67 42.24
N ALA A 24 -60.92 50.82 43.54
CA ALA A 24 -59.60 50.53 44.12
C ALA A 24 -59.25 49.03 44.03
N ALA A 25 -60.23 48.14 44.24
CA ALA A 25 -60.03 46.69 44.11
C ALA A 25 -59.77 46.28 42.65
N ILE A 26 -60.50 46.85 41.68
CA ILE A 26 -60.28 46.63 40.24
C ILE A 26 -58.89 47.11 39.84
N ALA A 27 -58.49 48.32 40.24
CA ALA A 27 -57.15 48.84 39.94
C ALA A 27 -56.03 47.99 40.57
N GLY A 28 -56.27 47.41 41.75
CA GLY A 28 -55.35 46.46 42.39
C GLY A 28 -55.20 45.16 41.58
N LEU A 29 -56.32 44.59 41.13
CA LEU A 29 -56.35 43.37 40.30
C LEU A 29 -55.75 43.58 38.91
N GLU A 30 -55.98 44.75 38.28
CA GLU A 30 -55.36 45.11 36.99
C GLU A 30 -53.84 45.21 37.12
N LYS A 31 -53.34 45.84 38.19
CA LYS A 31 -51.90 45.94 38.45
C LYS A 31 -51.26 44.59 38.75
N GLU A 32 -51.96 43.70 39.44
CA GLU A 32 -51.52 42.31 39.67
C GLU A 32 -51.51 41.50 38.36
N ALA A 33 -52.53 41.65 37.52
CA ALA A 33 -52.59 41.02 36.21
C ALA A 33 -51.49 41.53 35.24
N GLU A 34 -51.17 42.82 35.27
CA GLU A 34 -50.05 43.40 34.53
C GLU A 34 -48.69 42.87 35.02
N ALA A 35 -48.50 42.77 36.33
CA ALA A 35 -47.28 42.20 36.92
C ALA A 35 -47.11 40.71 36.55
N ASP A 36 -48.18 39.92 36.60
CA ASP A 36 -48.21 38.52 36.17
C ASP A 36 -47.95 38.38 34.66
N ALA A 37 -48.51 39.26 33.85
CA ALA A 37 -48.27 39.28 32.40
C ALA A 37 -46.81 39.63 32.08
N ALA A 38 -46.21 40.59 32.79
CA ALA A 38 -44.81 40.95 32.67
C ALA A 38 -43.88 39.78 33.09
N LEU A 39 -44.18 39.10 34.20
CA LEU A 39 -43.45 37.91 34.65
C LEU A 39 -43.51 36.77 33.63
N LYS A 40 -44.69 36.47 33.09
CA LYS A 40 -44.86 35.45 32.04
C LYS A 40 -44.14 35.83 30.75
N SER A 41 -44.18 37.10 30.36
CA SER A 41 -43.47 37.60 29.17
C SER A 41 -41.95 37.45 29.32
N ALA A 42 -41.39 37.86 30.47
CA ALA A 42 -39.97 37.71 30.77
C ALA A 42 -39.53 36.23 30.82
N ALA A 43 -40.34 35.35 31.43
CA ALA A 43 -40.08 33.92 31.45
C ALA A 43 -40.10 33.29 30.05
N ASN A 44 -41.04 33.70 29.19
CA ASN A 44 -41.11 33.24 27.81
C ASN A 44 -39.92 33.72 26.96
N GLN A 45 -39.47 34.96 27.16
CA GLN A 45 -38.28 35.50 26.49
C GLN A 45 -37.02 34.74 26.91
N SER A 46 -36.81 34.54 28.21
CA SER A 46 -35.68 33.76 28.72
C SER A 46 -35.69 32.33 28.17
N ARG A 47 -36.86 31.67 28.10
CA ARG A 47 -36.98 30.34 27.49
C ARG A 47 -36.67 30.35 25.99
N ALA A 48 -37.12 31.36 25.26
CA ALA A 48 -36.83 31.50 23.84
C ALA A 48 -35.33 31.70 23.56
N GLU A 49 -34.65 32.50 24.38
CA GLU A 49 -33.20 32.70 24.31
C GLU A 49 -32.43 31.39 24.54
N VAL A 50 -32.82 30.61 25.57
CA VAL A 50 -32.23 29.28 25.83
C VAL A 50 -32.41 28.34 24.65
N LEU A 51 -33.61 28.29 24.05
CA LEU A 51 -33.87 27.45 22.88
C LEU A 51 -33.04 27.89 21.67
N GLN A 52 -32.92 29.19 21.42
CA GLN A 52 -32.11 29.72 20.32
C GLN A 52 -30.62 29.42 20.50
N GLN A 53 -30.10 29.57 21.73
CA GLN A 53 -28.71 29.21 22.05
C GLN A 53 -28.48 27.71 21.89
N ASN A 54 -29.42 26.87 22.33
CA ASN A 54 -29.34 25.43 22.19
C ASN A 54 -29.41 24.99 20.71
N GLU A 55 -30.23 25.63 19.88
CA GLU A 55 -30.28 25.37 18.44
C GLU A 55 -28.97 25.76 17.74
N ALA A 56 -28.39 26.91 18.09
CA ALA A 56 -27.09 27.33 17.56
C ALA A 56 -25.97 26.36 17.96
N LEU A 57 -26.00 25.87 19.21
CA LEU A 57 -25.07 24.85 19.69
C LEU A 57 -25.26 23.52 18.94
N CYS A 58 -26.51 23.10 18.69
CA CYS A 58 -26.78 21.91 17.89
C CYS A 58 -26.20 22.04 16.49
N ARG A 59 -26.43 23.16 15.80
CA ARG A 59 -25.90 23.41 14.45
C ARG A 59 -24.38 23.39 14.40
N LYS A 60 -23.71 24.01 15.38
CA LYS A 60 -22.24 23.96 15.49
C LYS A 60 -21.75 22.50 15.53
N TRP A 61 -22.36 21.67 16.36
CA TRP A 61 -21.96 20.26 16.48
C TRP A 61 -22.34 19.43 15.25
N GLU A 62 -23.49 19.70 14.63
CA GLU A 62 -23.84 19.08 13.34
C GLU A 62 -22.77 19.36 12.27
N ASP A 63 -22.29 20.60 12.17
CA ASP A 63 -21.22 20.98 11.24
C ASP A 63 -19.90 20.29 11.57
N GLU A 64 -19.53 20.21 12.86
CA GLU A 64 -18.34 19.49 13.29
C GLU A 64 -18.39 18.00 12.89
N PHE A 65 -19.51 17.32 13.17
CA PHE A 65 -19.69 15.91 12.79
C PHE A 65 -19.74 15.71 11.27
N ARG A 66 -20.39 16.60 10.51
CA ARG A 66 -20.40 16.56 9.03
C ARG A 66 -19.02 16.76 8.42
N SER A 67 -18.12 17.46 9.12
CA SER A 67 -16.74 17.68 8.66
C SER A 67 -15.84 16.45 8.76
N ILE A 68 -16.32 15.36 9.37
CA ILE A 68 -15.58 14.10 9.51
C ILE A 68 -15.84 13.25 8.26
N PRO A 69 -14.83 13.02 7.40
CA PRO A 69 -14.98 12.14 6.25
C PRO A 69 -15.38 10.72 6.68
N TYR A 70 -15.89 9.95 5.74
CA TYR A 70 -16.22 8.54 6.01
C TYR A 70 -14.93 7.74 6.27
N PHE A 71 -15.02 6.81 7.21
CA PHE A 71 -13.99 5.83 7.56
C PHE A 71 -14.69 4.60 8.13
N ASN A 72 -14.14 3.42 7.88
CA ASN A 72 -14.67 2.17 8.42
C ASN A 72 -13.61 1.08 8.57
N GLY A 73 -12.35 1.33 8.20
CA GLY A 73 -11.23 0.40 8.32
C GLY A 73 -11.11 -0.59 7.16
N THR A 74 -11.87 -0.42 6.06
CA THR A 74 -11.96 -1.43 4.98
C THR A 74 -11.38 -0.98 3.64
N ALA A 75 -10.57 0.09 3.61
CA ALA A 75 -9.90 0.51 2.39
C ALA A 75 -8.95 -0.58 1.87
N ARG A 76 -9.02 -0.89 0.56
CA ARG A 76 -8.19 -1.94 -0.08
C ARG A 76 -6.82 -1.48 -0.55
N ASN A 77 -6.33 -0.35 -0.05
CA ASN A 77 -5.02 0.17 -0.41
C ASN A 77 -4.39 0.92 0.75
N VAL A 78 -3.06 0.93 0.79
CA VAL A 78 -2.30 1.46 1.90
C VAL A 78 -2.52 2.97 2.12
N PRO A 79 -2.51 3.84 1.08
CA PRO A 79 -2.83 5.25 1.28
C PRO A 79 -4.22 5.49 1.89
N GLY A 80 -5.22 4.72 1.47
CA GLY A 80 -6.58 4.79 1.99
C GLY A 80 -6.66 4.43 3.47
N LEU A 81 -6.06 3.31 3.88
CA LEU A 81 -6.06 2.89 5.29
C LEU A 81 -5.34 3.89 6.20
N LEU A 82 -4.23 4.46 5.74
CA LEU A 82 -3.52 5.51 6.49
C LEU A 82 -4.38 6.77 6.66
N LEU A 83 -5.12 7.14 5.62
CA LEU A 83 -6.02 8.29 5.66
C LEU A 83 -7.22 8.04 6.57
N GLU A 84 -7.81 6.85 6.52
CA GLU A 84 -8.89 6.45 7.42
C GLU A 84 -8.43 6.41 8.89
N LYS A 85 -7.20 5.99 9.18
CA LYS A 85 -6.61 6.06 10.53
C LYS A 85 -6.57 7.51 11.05
N GLN A 86 -6.30 8.50 10.19
CA GLN A 86 -6.37 9.92 10.56
C GLN A 86 -7.80 10.37 10.82
N TYR A 87 -8.76 9.95 9.99
CA TYR A 87 -10.18 10.28 10.17
C TYR A 87 -10.75 9.67 11.45
N TYR A 88 -10.37 8.44 11.76
CA TYR A 88 -10.71 7.77 13.02
C TYR A 88 -10.20 8.56 14.24
N GLN A 89 -8.95 9.04 14.22
CA GLN A 89 -8.41 9.88 15.31
C GLN A 89 -9.18 11.20 15.45
N LYS A 90 -9.42 11.91 14.34
CA LYS A 90 -10.24 13.14 14.33
C LYS A 90 -11.64 12.89 14.89
N ALA A 91 -12.24 11.75 14.55
CA ALA A 91 -13.56 11.37 15.02
C ALA A 91 -13.59 11.12 16.52
N ARG A 92 -12.59 10.40 17.06
CA ARG A 92 -12.45 10.19 18.51
C ARG A 92 -12.32 11.50 19.27
N GLU A 93 -11.44 12.39 18.83
CA GLU A 93 -11.27 13.72 19.43
C GLU A 93 -12.57 14.53 19.39
N THR A 94 -13.31 14.47 18.28
CA THR A 94 -14.60 15.16 18.15
C THR A 94 -15.64 14.61 19.12
N VAL A 95 -15.75 13.28 19.21
CA VAL A 95 -16.71 12.61 20.12
C VAL A 95 -16.35 12.88 21.59
N GLU A 96 -15.07 12.89 21.93
CA GLU A 96 -14.61 13.21 23.29
C GLU A 96 -14.99 14.64 23.67
N ARG A 97 -14.71 15.64 22.82
CA ARG A 97 -15.15 17.02 23.05
C ARG A 97 -16.67 17.12 23.17
N TYR A 98 -17.41 16.48 22.25
CA TYR A 98 -18.88 16.47 22.25
C TYR A 98 -19.46 15.88 23.54
N SER A 99 -18.82 14.85 24.11
CA SER A 99 -19.29 14.18 25.34
C SER A 99 -19.27 15.07 26.58
N THR A 100 -18.46 16.14 26.55
CA THR A 100 -18.35 17.12 27.64
C THR A 100 -19.31 18.29 27.51
N GLU A 101 -20.01 18.40 26.37
CA GLU A 101 -20.91 19.51 26.10
C GLU A 101 -22.23 19.40 26.88
N VAL A 102 -22.66 20.52 27.49
CA VAL A 102 -23.90 20.58 28.26
C VAL A 102 -24.97 21.31 27.46
N PHE A 103 -26.00 20.57 27.05
CA PHE A 103 -27.17 21.12 26.36
C PHE A 103 -28.21 21.56 27.39
N GLN A 104 -28.73 22.77 27.23
CA GLN A 104 -29.74 23.35 28.12
C GLN A 104 -31.17 22.97 27.71
N ALA A 105 -31.34 22.38 26.54
CA ALA A 105 -32.59 21.81 26.04
C ALA A 105 -32.32 20.52 25.23
N GLU A 106 -33.37 19.91 24.69
CA GLU A 106 -33.26 18.71 23.86
C GLU A 106 -32.37 18.94 22.63
N LYS A 107 -31.64 17.90 22.24
CA LYS A 107 -30.77 17.92 21.05
C LYS A 107 -31.62 17.78 19.79
N SER A 108 -31.12 18.30 18.66
CA SER A 108 -31.76 18.03 17.38
C SER A 108 -31.63 16.54 17.02
N ILE A 109 -32.66 15.97 16.38
CA ILE A 109 -32.63 14.59 15.88
C ILE A 109 -31.46 14.38 14.90
N THR A 110 -31.14 15.41 14.11
CA THR A 110 -30.02 15.39 13.16
C THR A 110 -28.68 15.25 13.87
N LEU A 111 -28.45 16.02 14.93
CA LEU A 111 -27.24 15.93 15.75
C LEU A 111 -27.12 14.54 16.39
N GLU A 112 -28.19 14.03 16.99
CA GLU A 112 -28.19 12.71 17.62
C GLU A 112 -27.87 11.59 16.62
N SER A 113 -28.46 11.66 15.42
CA SER A 113 -28.19 10.70 14.35
C SER A 113 -26.73 10.72 13.90
N LEU A 114 -26.15 11.92 13.68
CA LEU A 114 -24.76 12.08 13.27
C LEU A 114 -23.79 11.58 14.36
N ALA A 115 -24.03 11.94 15.61
CA ALA A 115 -23.21 11.52 16.74
C ALA A 115 -23.24 9.99 16.90
N ARG A 116 -24.42 9.37 16.75
CA ARG A 116 -24.57 7.91 16.80
C ARG A 116 -23.83 7.23 15.65
N ASP A 117 -23.96 7.73 14.43
CA ASP A 117 -23.28 7.19 13.25
C ASP A 117 -21.76 7.23 13.40
N VAL A 118 -21.19 8.37 13.82
CA VAL A 118 -19.75 8.51 14.07
C VAL A 118 -19.29 7.59 15.21
N SER A 119 -20.08 7.48 16.28
CA SER A 119 -19.75 6.60 17.41
C SER A 119 -19.73 5.13 17.00
N GLN A 120 -20.68 4.71 16.16
CA GLN A 120 -20.70 3.35 15.61
C GLN A 120 -19.48 3.10 14.74
N ARG A 121 -19.13 4.06 13.85
CA ARG A 121 -17.90 3.96 13.04
C ARG A 121 -16.65 3.82 13.89
N ILE A 122 -16.52 4.58 14.98
CA ILE A 122 -15.40 4.46 15.92
C ILE A 122 -15.37 3.06 16.56
N HIS A 123 -16.54 2.54 16.97
CA HIS A 123 -16.65 1.24 17.60
C HIS A 123 -16.19 0.10 16.68
N ASP A 124 -16.62 0.12 15.41
CA ASP A 124 -16.34 -0.96 14.47
C ASP A 124 -14.93 -0.85 13.83
N PHE A 125 -14.32 0.34 13.83
CA PHE A 125 -13.10 0.63 13.08
C PHE A 125 -11.94 -0.30 13.40
N GLU A 126 -11.63 -0.52 14.69
CA GLU A 126 -10.47 -1.32 15.08
C GLU A 126 -10.59 -2.78 14.63
N ALA A 127 -11.80 -3.35 14.72
CA ALA A 127 -12.07 -4.72 14.27
C ALA A 127 -11.96 -4.85 12.75
N ASN A 128 -12.61 -3.95 12.01
CA ASN A 128 -12.57 -3.94 10.54
C ASN A 128 -11.15 -3.69 10.00
N MET A 129 -10.40 -2.79 10.65
CA MET A 129 -9.00 -2.52 10.32
C MET A 129 -8.15 -3.77 10.55
N ALA A 130 -8.30 -4.43 11.70
CA ALA A 130 -7.55 -5.65 12.00
C ALA A 130 -7.85 -6.79 11.00
N GLU A 131 -9.11 -6.98 10.62
CA GLU A 131 -9.52 -7.93 9.59
C GLU A 131 -8.89 -7.60 8.23
N THR A 132 -9.02 -6.34 7.78
CA THR A 132 -8.43 -5.88 6.52
C THR A 132 -6.91 -6.06 6.48
N LEU A 133 -6.21 -5.74 7.57
CA LEU A 133 -4.77 -5.94 7.67
C LEU A 133 -4.39 -7.43 7.63
N ALA A 134 -5.17 -8.28 8.29
CA ALA A 134 -4.96 -9.73 8.27
C ALA A 134 -5.16 -10.31 6.86
N GLU A 135 -6.18 -9.85 6.13
CA GLU A 135 -6.41 -10.23 4.72
C GLU A 135 -5.24 -9.81 3.82
N MET A 136 -4.81 -8.54 3.89
CA MET A 136 -3.70 -8.04 3.09
C MET A 136 -2.39 -8.81 3.33
N ALA A 137 -2.06 -9.11 4.59
CA ALA A 137 -0.91 -9.93 4.92
C ALA A 137 -1.10 -11.40 4.49
N GLY A 138 -2.33 -11.92 4.61
CA GLY A 138 -2.74 -13.26 4.21
C GLY A 138 -2.53 -13.51 2.73
N GLU A 139 -2.99 -12.60 1.85
CA GLU A 139 -2.83 -12.73 0.39
C GLU A 139 -1.36 -12.83 -0.05
N ILE A 140 -0.47 -12.07 0.60
CA ILE A 140 0.98 -12.15 0.32
C ILE A 140 1.53 -13.47 0.87
N THR A 141 1.11 -13.85 2.07
CA THR A 141 1.54 -15.11 2.72
C THR A 141 1.17 -16.31 1.85
N GLU A 142 -0.06 -16.39 1.36
CA GLU A 142 -0.54 -17.46 0.47
C GLU A 142 0.30 -17.53 -0.81
N SER A 143 0.59 -16.38 -1.44
CA SER A 143 1.46 -16.35 -2.63
C SER A 143 2.86 -16.92 -2.36
N ILE A 144 3.43 -16.63 -1.18
CA ILE A 144 4.76 -17.15 -0.79
C ILE A 144 4.67 -18.64 -0.45
N GLU A 145 3.60 -19.08 0.20
CA GLU A 145 3.35 -20.49 0.53
C GLU A 145 3.22 -21.33 -0.75
N GLU A 146 2.59 -20.83 -1.81
CA GLU A 146 2.56 -21.49 -3.12
C GLU A 146 3.98 -21.70 -3.68
N SER A 147 4.87 -20.70 -3.61
CA SER A 147 6.27 -20.83 -4.04
C SER A 147 7.01 -21.86 -3.16
N ILE A 148 6.80 -21.83 -1.85
CA ILE A 148 7.37 -22.82 -0.91
C ILE A 148 6.89 -24.24 -1.26
N ASP A 149 5.61 -24.41 -1.57
CA ASP A 149 5.04 -25.69 -1.91
C ASP A 149 5.60 -26.22 -3.23
N MET A 150 5.75 -25.39 -4.26
CA MET A 150 6.44 -25.79 -5.49
C MET A 150 7.85 -26.31 -5.21
N LEU A 151 8.59 -25.65 -4.32
CA LEU A 151 9.90 -26.13 -3.90
C LEU A 151 9.79 -27.45 -3.12
N ASN A 152 8.84 -27.61 -2.21
CA ASN A 152 8.65 -28.86 -1.46
C ASN A 152 8.26 -30.05 -2.36
N HIS A 153 7.61 -29.81 -3.51
CA HIS A 153 7.31 -30.85 -4.49
C HIS A 153 8.54 -31.22 -5.34
N ASP A 154 9.45 -30.28 -5.60
CA ASP A 154 10.72 -30.55 -6.27
C ASP A 154 11.73 -31.21 -5.32
N THR A 155 11.60 -32.52 -5.09
CA THR A 155 12.47 -33.31 -4.20
C THR A 155 13.35 -34.32 -4.93
N ALA A 156 13.11 -34.57 -6.22
CA ALA A 156 13.84 -35.57 -7.00
C ALA A 156 15.36 -35.33 -6.98
N TRP A 157 15.79 -34.06 -6.97
CA TRP A 157 17.19 -33.66 -6.89
C TRP A 157 17.91 -34.16 -5.62
N LEU A 158 17.20 -34.47 -4.53
CA LEU A 158 17.82 -35.00 -3.30
C LEU A 158 18.44 -36.38 -3.52
N HIS A 159 17.90 -37.17 -4.44
CA HIS A 159 18.33 -38.55 -4.69
C HIS A 159 18.93 -38.76 -6.09
N GLN A 160 18.79 -37.76 -6.97
CA GLN A 160 19.31 -37.75 -8.34
C GLN A 160 20.33 -36.61 -8.51
N PRO A 161 21.65 -36.90 -8.40
CA PRO A 161 22.71 -35.89 -8.45
C PRO A 161 22.77 -35.09 -9.77
N GLU A 162 22.28 -35.67 -10.86
CA GLU A 162 22.21 -35.07 -12.20
C GLU A 162 21.13 -33.98 -12.33
N LEU A 163 20.09 -34.05 -11.50
CA LEU A 163 19.03 -33.05 -11.51
C LEU A 163 19.49 -31.78 -10.81
N LYS A 164 19.22 -30.62 -11.39
CA LYS A 164 19.54 -29.33 -10.76
C LYS A 164 18.32 -28.85 -9.97
N PRO A 165 18.41 -28.59 -8.66
CA PRO A 165 17.27 -28.09 -7.91
C PRO A 165 16.74 -26.79 -8.51
N HIS A 166 15.42 -26.70 -8.58
CA HIS A 166 14.74 -25.44 -8.85
C HIS A 166 14.80 -24.55 -7.60
N PHE A 167 14.74 -23.23 -7.80
CA PHE A 167 14.65 -22.22 -6.75
C PHE A 167 13.87 -21.02 -7.30
N THR A 168 13.20 -20.29 -6.43
CA THR A 168 12.40 -19.11 -6.79
C THR A 168 13.29 -18.00 -7.35
N GLY A 169 12.92 -17.48 -8.52
CA GLY A 169 13.73 -16.51 -9.26
C GLY A 169 13.82 -15.14 -8.61
N ARG A 170 14.86 -14.37 -8.96
CA ARG A 170 15.12 -13.03 -8.39
C ARG A 170 13.93 -12.08 -8.50
N ARG A 171 13.29 -11.99 -9.68
CA ARG A 171 12.14 -11.09 -9.92
C ARG A 171 10.95 -11.40 -9.02
N GLU A 172 10.73 -12.68 -8.72
CA GLU A 172 9.63 -13.11 -7.86
C GLU A 172 9.91 -12.77 -6.40
N LEU A 173 11.15 -12.99 -5.93
CA LEU A 173 11.58 -12.56 -4.60
C LEU A 173 11.49 -11.05 -4.40
N GLU A 174 11.93 -10.26 -5.40
CA GLU A 174 11.84 -8.79 -5.40
C GLU A 174 10.38 -8.32 -5.40
N SER A 175 9.49 -9.04 -6.09
CA SER A 175 8.05 -8.76 -6.08
C SER A 175 7.43 -8.99 -4.69
N PHE A 176 7.79 -10.07 -4.00
CA PHE A 176 7.35 -10.31 -2.63
C PHE A 176 7.88 -9.26 -1.65
N GLU A 177 9.16 -8.92 -1.75
CA GLU A 177 9.79 -7.88 -0.91
C GLU A 177 9.08 -6.54 -1.07
N ALA A 178 8.83 -6.11 -2.31
CA ALA A 178 8.12 -4.86 -2.59
C ALA A 178 6.70 -4.83 -2.00
N ARG A 179 5.96 -5.95 -2.09
CA ARG A 179 4.61 -6.06 -1.51
C ARG A 179 4.64 -6.02 0.02
N ILE A 180 5.62 -6.68 0.64
CA ILE A 180 5.82 -6.67 2.10
C ILE A 180 6.14 -5.24 2.58
N ASP A 181 7.06 -4.55 1.90
CA ASP A 181 7.47 -3.19 2.22
C ASP A 181 6.33 -2.19 2.07
N GLU A 182 5.48 -2.35 1.05
CA GLU A 182 4.33 -1.48 0.81
C GLU A 182 3.37 -1.46 2.01
N ILE A 183 3.08 -2.63 2.59
CA ILE A 183 2.11 -2.80 3.68
C ILE A 183 2.75 -2.60 5.07
N ALA A 184 4.08 -2.67 5.19
CA ALA A 184 4.78 -2.65 6.48
C ALA A 184 4.39 -1.47 7.39
N ARG A 185 4.14 -0.29 6.80
CA ARG A 185 3.75 0.94 7.54
C ARG A 185 2.35 0.89 8.17
N LEU A 186 1.55 -0.11 7.83
CA LEU A 186 0.21 -0.29 8.42
C LEU A 186 0.23 -1.05 9.73
N PHE A 187 1.30 -1.80 9.99
CA PHE A 187 1.43 -2.69 11.13
C PHE A 187 2.29 -2.07 12.21
N ASP A 188 1.96 -2.37 13.46
CA ASP A 188 2.80 -2.12 14.61
C ASP A 188 3.90 -3.20 14.69
N LYS A 189 4.97 -2.90 15.44
CA LYS A 189 6.22 -3.72 15.49
C LYS A 189 6.04 -5.18 15.95
N GLN A 190 4.84 -5.61 16.35
CA GLN A 190 4.56 -6.94 16.91
C GLN A 190 3.22 -7.51 16.41
N ASP A 191 2.67 -7.00 15.30
CA ASP A 191 1.39 -7.51 14.80
C ASP A 191 1.51 -8.97 14.32
N PRO A 192 0.74 -9.92 14.90
CA PRO A 192 0.85 -11.34 14.56
C PRO A 192 0.71 -11.68 13.07
N PRO A 193 -0.21 -11.07 12.29
CA PRO A 193 -0.30 -11.32 10.85
C PRO A 193 0.98 -10.93 10.10
N PHE A 194 1.61 -9.81 10.46
CA PHE A 194 2.81 -9.33 9.80
C PHE A 194 4.05 -10.13 10.22
N GLU A 195 4.15 -10.57 11.47
CA GLU A 195 5.19 -11.49 11.91
C GLU A 195 5.11 -12.84 11.17
N LYS A 196 3.90 -13.39 10.99
CA LYS A 196 3.69 -14.61 10.20
C LYS A 196 4.21 -14.41 8.77
N LEU A 197 3.82 -13.32 8.11
CA LEU A 197 4.27 -12.99 6.75
C LEU A 197 5.80 -12.93 6.65
N LYS A 198 6.46 -12.19 7.55
CA LYS A 198 7.93 -12.09 7.58
C LYS A 198 8.61 -13.45 7.78
N HIS A 199 8.10 -14.26 8.70
CA HIS A 199 8.63 -15.59 8.94
C HIS A 199 8.49 -16.49 7.71
N THR A 200 7.33 -16.46 7.04
CA THR A 200 7.09 -17.23 5.81
C THR A 200 8.02 -16.78 4.69
N TYR A 201 8.25 -15.48 4.50
CA TYR A 201 9.21 -14.98 3.53
C TYR A 201 10.65 -15.40 3.84
N ALA A 202 11.08 -15.28 5.10
CA ALA A 202 12.41 -15.73 5.54
C ALA A 202 12.62 -17.24 5.32
N ARG A 203 11.58 -18.05 5.54
CA ARG A 203 11.61 -19.49 5.22
C ARG A 203 11.84 -19.73 3.72
N LEU A 204 11.13 -19.03 2.84
CA LEU A 204 11.35 -19.14 1.39
C LEU A 204 12.79 -18.76 1.01
N GLN A 205 13.32 -17.67 1.58
CA GLN A 205 14.71 -17.24 1.33
C GLN A 205 15.72 -18.32 1.75
N SER A 206 15.58 -18.88 2.96
CA SER A 206 16.44 -19.96 3.43
C SER A 206 16.40 -21.19 2.51
N MET A 207 15.19 -21.62 2.10
CA MET A 207 15.04 -22.75 1.16
C MET A 207 15.71 -22.45 -0.18
N ASN A 208 15.61 -21.22 -0.66
CA ASN A 208 16.25 -20.78 -1.89
C ASN A 208 17.77 -20.83 -1.79
N ASP A 209 18.35 -20.39 -0.68
CA ASP A 209 19.80 -20.36 -0.49
C ASP A 209 20.39 -21.77 -0.34
N GLU A 210 19.69 -22.67 0.35
CA GLU A 210 20.01 -24.11 0.38
C GLU A 210 20.02 -24.70 -1.03
N ARG A 211 18.99 -24.40 -1.83
CA ARG A 211 18.85 -24.90 -3.20
C ARG A 211 19.89 -24.32 -4.16
N LYS A 212 20.19 -23.03 -4.07
CA LYS A 212 21.29 -22.40 -4.84
C LYS A 212 22.62 -23.05 -4.51
N THR A 213 22.89 -23.33 -3.23
CA THR A 213 24.10 -24.02 -2.78
C THR A 213 24.16 -25.47 -3.29
N ALA A 214 23.03 -26.18 -3.28
CA ALA A 214 22.96 -27.52 -3.84
C ALA A 214 23.13 -27.53 -5.36
N ARG A 215 22.57 -26.52 -6.05
CA ARG A 215 22.69 -26.35 -7.51
C ARG A 215 24.12 -26.04 -7.91
N SER A 216 24.81 -25.15 -7.19
CA SER A 216 26.17 -24.73 -7.54
C SER A 216 27.16 -25.88 -7.58
N LYS A 217 26.99 -26.87 -6.70
CA LYS A 217 27.76 -28.12 -6.66
C LYS A 217 27.51 -29.04 -7.86
N ARG A 218 26.44 -28.80 -8.64
CA ARG A 218 26.04 -29.57 -9.82
C ARG A 218 26.30 -28.83 -11.13
N ILE A 219 26.60 -27.54 -11.07
CA ILE A 219 27.04 -26.75 -12.22
C ILE A 219 28.51 -27.05 -12.48
N HIS A 220 28.87 -27.32 -13.73
CA HIS A 220 30.23 -27.58 -14.18
C HIS A 220 30.49 -26.74 -15.42
N LEU A 221 31.73 -26.26 -15.58
CA LEU A 221 32.18 -25.69 -16.84
C LEU A 221 32.24 -26.82 -17.90
N ARG A 222 31.60 -26.62 -19.05
CA ARG A 222 31.64 -27.60 -20.12
C ARG A 222 33.05 -27.69 -20.72
N PRO A 223 33.46 -28.88 -21.20
CA PRO A 223 34.76 -29.03 -21.84
C PRO A 223 34.85 -28.17 -23.11
N ALA A 224 36.04 -27.69 -23.40
CA ALA A 224 36.30 -26.97 -24.64
C ALA A 224 36.04 -27.90 -25.85
N VAL A 225 35.33 -27.39 -26.84
CA VAL A 225 35.05 -28.09 -28.11
C VAL A 225 35.85 -27.51 -29.29
N LEU A 226 36.55 -26.40 -29.06
CA LEU A 226 37.35 -25.69 -30.04
C LEU A 226 38.65 -25.21 -29.39
N ASP A 227 39.76 -25.38 -30.12
CA ASP A 227 41.10 -24.90 -29.75
C ASP A 227 41.69 -24.02 -30.87
N GLY A 228 42.79 -23.33 -30.56
CA GLY A 228 43.53 -22.52 -31.52
C GLY A 228 43.08 -21.06 -31.60
N PRO A 229 43.50 -20.31 -32.64
CA PRO A 229 43.30 -18.87 -32.74
C PRO A 229 41.82 -18.43 -32.66
N ASP A 230 40.93 -19.15 -33.35
CA ASP A 230 39.49 -18.85 -33.33
C ASP A 230 38.87 -18.99 -31.93
N ALA A 231 39.35 -19.94 -31.13
CA ALA A 231 38.91 -20.11 -29.74
C ALA A 231 39.48 -19.00 -28.85
N ALA A 232 40.76 -18.65 -29.03
CA ALA A 232 41.42 -17.59 -28.26
C ALA A 232 40.76 -16.22 -28.48
N ASP A 233 40.39 -15.91 -29.73
CA ASP A 233 39.72 -14.66 -30.07
C ASP A 233 38.30 -14.59 -29.48
N ALA A 234 37.56 -15.72 -29.50
CA ALA A 234 36.24 -15.81 -28.88
C ALA A 234 36.31 -15.63 -27.35
N VAL A 235 37.27 -16.29 -26.69
CA VAL A 235 37.53 -16.14 -25.26
C VAL A 235 37.88 -14.69 -24.93
N LYS A 236 38.83 -14.09 -25.66
CA LYS A 236 39.25 -12.70 -25.42
C LYS A 236 38.10 -11.70 -25.56
N ALA A 237 37.24 -11.87 -26.56
CA ALA A 237 36.05 -11.03 -26.73
C ALA A 237 35.08 -11.19 -25.55
N SER A 238 34.90 -12.42 -25.07
CA SER A 238 34.03 -12.75 -23.95
C SER A 238 34.56 -12.20 -22.62
N GLU A 239 35.87 -12.34 -22.36
CA GLU A 239 36.54 -11.76 -21.18
C GLU A 239 36.41 -10.25 -21.18
N SER A 240 36.65 -9.61 -22.34
CA SER A 240 36.54 -8.15 -22.49
C SER A 240 35.11 -7.68 -22.22
N ALA A 241 34.11 -8.35 -22.78
CA ALA A 241 32.70 -8.01 -22.57
C ALA A 241 32.29 -8.22 -21.10
N LEU A 242 32.75 -9.29 -20.47
CA LEU A 242 32.46 -9.56 -19.07
C LEU A 242 33.12 -8.55 -18.13
N GLN A 243 34.39 -8.21 -18.34
CA GLN A 243 35.11 -7.20 -17.55
C GLN A 243 34.52 -5.79 -17.69
N GLN A 244 33.97 -5.44 -18.86
CA GLN A 244 33.26 -4.19 -19.07
C GLN A 244 31.97 -4.13 -18.24
N ASN A 245 31.22 -5.23 -18.17
CA ASN A 245 29.97 -5.31 -17.42
C ASN A 245 30.18 -5.54 -15.91
N GLN A 246 31.29 -6.17 -15.54
CA GLN A 246 31.62 -6.58 -14.17
C GLN A 246 33.09 -6.23 -13.88
N PRO A 247 33.41 -4.95 -13.64
CA PRO A 247 34.77 -4.53 -13.38
C PRO A 247 35.27 -5.15 -12.06
N GLY A 248 36.51 -5.65 -12.06
CA GLY A 248 37.17 -6.19 -10.87
C GLY A 248 37.02 -7.70 -10.64
N ILE A 249 36.18 -8.41 -11.41
CA ILE A 249 36.09 -9.87 -11.25
C ILE A 249 37.35 -10.58 -11.77
N LYS A 250 37.74 -11.66 -11.09
CA LYS A 250 38.85 -12.51 -11.52
C LYS A 250 38.34 -13.67 -12.36
N ILE A 251 38.68 -13.69 -13.64
CA ILE A 251 38.35 -14.82 -14.52
C ILE A 251 39.32 -15.96 -14.20
N LEU A 252 38.77 -17.12 -13.84
CA LEU A 252 39.52 -18.31 -13.43
C LEU A 252 39.75 -19.27 -14.59
N LYS A 253 38.72 -19.49 -15.40
CA LYS A 253 38.77 -20.38 -16.55
C LYS A 253 37.79 -19.93 -17.63
N ALA A 254 38.18 -20.08 -18.88
CA ALA A 254 37.32 -19.82 -20.03
C ALA A 254 37.44 -20.98 -21.03
N ALA A 255 36.33 -21.34 -21.67
CA ALA A 255 36.29 -22.37 -22.70
C ALA A 255 35.25 -22.03 -23.77
N VAL A 256 35.55 -22.34 -25.03
CA VAL A 256 34.54 -22.34 -26.09
C VAL A 256 33.84 -23.69 -26.07
N VAL A 257 32.53 -23.69 -25.83
CA VAL A 257 31.73 -24.89 -25.51
C VAL A 257 30.74 -25.26 -26.63
N LYS A 258 30.73 -24.49 -27.72
CA LYS A 258 30.07 -24.83 -28.98
C LYS A 258 31.00 -24.51 -30.16
N PRO A 259 31.02 -25.29 -31.24
CA PRO A 259 31.76 -24.90 -32.44
C PRO A 259 31.14 -23.63 -33.06
N TRP A 260 31.89 -22.95 -33.93
CA TRP A 260 31.33 -21.86 -34.73
C TRP A 260 30.29 -22.40 -35.72
N GLU A 261 29.11 -21.80 -35.71
CA GLU A 261 28.02 -22.14 -36.62
C GLU A 261 27.71 -20.95 -37.53
N ASN A 262 27.61 -21.22 -38.83
CA ASN A 262 27.12 -20.21 -39.78
C ASN A 262 25.61 -20.03 -39.60
N LYS A 263 25.20 -18.79 -39.35
CA LYS A 263 23.81 -18.38 -39.26
C LYS A 263 23.53 -17.28 -40.27
N HIS A 264 22.24 -17.11 -40.55
CA HIS A 264 21.75 -15.92 -41.23
C HIS A 264 20.51 -15.43 -40.50
N SER A 265 20.32 -14.12 -40.50
CA SER A 265 19.08 -13.50 -40.07
C SER A 265 18.59 -12.60 -41.19
N GLU A 266 17.30 -12.68 -41.48
CA GLU A 266 16.66 -11.85 -42.49
C GLU A 266 15.77 -10.84 -41.77
N ASN A 267 16.03 -9.56 -41.98
CA ASN A 267 15.29 -8.48 -41.35
C ASN A 267 15.10 -7.34 -42.34
N TRP A 268 14.09 -6.51 -42.05
CA TRP A 268 13.96 -5.21 -42.69
C TRP A 268 14.94 -4.24 -42.03
N LEU A 269 15.68 -3.48 -42.84
CA LEU A 269 16.61 -2.45 -42.35
C LEU A 269 15.86 -1.31 -41.61
N ASP A 270 14.59 -1.11 -41.97
CA ASP A 270 13.76 -0.01 -41.51
C ASP A 270 12.36 -0.48 -41.08
N ASN A 271 11.74 0.28 -40.17
CA ASN A 271 10.37 0.02 -39.73
C ASN A 271 9.33 0.18 -40.86
N THR A 272 9.71 0.89 -41.94
CA THR A 272 8.92 1.06 -43.16
C THR A 272 9.03 -0.10 -44.14
N ARG A 273 9.86 -1.12 -43.85
CA ARG A 273 10.03 -2.34 -44.65
C ARG A 273 10.36 -2.06 -46.12
N THR A 274 11.22 -1.08 -46.38
CA THR A 274 11.62 -0.69 -47.74
C THR A 274 12.88 -1.40 -48.22
N GLN A 275 13.72 -1.88 -47.30
CA GLN A 275 14.95 -2.58 -47.64
C GLN A 275 15.09 -3.89 -46.85
N TRP A 276 15.07 -5.01 -47.58
CA TRP A 276 15.36 -6.33 -47.04
C TRP A 276 16.87 -6.52 -46.90
N VAL A 277 17.32 -6.99 -45.73
CA VAL A 277 18.73 -7.23 -45.46
C VAL A 277 18.91 -8.62 -44.89
N VAL A 278 19.82 -9.37 -45.50
CA VAL A 278 20.28 -10.67 -45.01
C VAL A 278 21.63 -10.46 -44.34
N ARG A 279 21.67 -10.55 -43.00
CA ARG A 279 22.91 -10.57 -42.23
C ARG A 279 23.40 -12.00 -42.15
N LYS A 280 24.61 -12.27 -42.64
CA LYS A 280 25.30 -13.55 -42.46
C LYS A 280 26.33 -13.38 -41.33
N TYR A 281 26.32 -14.28 -40.37
CA TYR A 281 27.22 -14.23 -39.21
C TYR A 281 27.60 -15.64 -38.77
N GLN A 282 28.67 -15.74 -38.00
CA GLN A 282 28.98 -16.93 -37.22
C GLN A 282 28.70 -16.67 -35.76
N GLU A 283 28.16 -17.68 -35.08
CA GLU A 283 27.98 -17.65 -33.62
C GLU A 283 28.67 -18.85 -32.97
N THR A 284 29.12 -18.65 -31.74
CA THR A 284 29.62 -19.69 -30.84
C THR A 284 29.23 -19.32 -29.41
N VAL A 285 29.45 -20.24 -28.47
CA VAL A 285 29.22 -20.02 -27.04
C VAL A 285 30.51 -20.24 -26.29
N ALA A 286 30.89 -19.26 -25.48
CA ALA A 286 31.98 -19.37 -24.52
C ALA A 286 31.42 -19.42 -23.10
N GLU A 287 32.03 -20.22 -22.24
CA GLU A 287 31.77 -20.26 -20.81
C GLU A 287 32.96 -19.70 -20.05
N LEU A 288 32.68 -18.79 -19.11
CA LEU A 288 33.69 -18.15 -18.27
C LEU A 288 33.32 -18.37 -16.81
N ALA A 289 34.18 -19.07 -16.08
CA ALA A 289 34.11 -19.16 -14.64
C ALA A 289 34.90 -17.99 -14.04
N ALA A 290 34.24 -17.17 -13.23
CA ALA A 290 34.84 -16.00 -12.58
C ALA A 290 34.57 -16.00 -11.07
N GLN A 291 35.47 -15.38 -10.33
CA GLN A 291 35.43 -15.22 -8.89
C GLN A 291 35.34 -13.75 -8.52
N PHE A 292 34.45 -13.45 -7.57
CA PHE A 292 34.29 -12.14 -6.94
C PHE A 292 35.21 -12.01 -5.71
N ASP A 293 35.37 -10.79 -5.22
CA ASP A 293 36.23 -10.48 -4.07
C ASP A 293 35.79 -11.17 -2.77
N ASP A 294 34.50 -11.48 -2.64
CA ASP A 294 33.93 -12.25 -1.52
C ASP A 294 34.21 -13.77 -1.62
N GLY A 295 34.93 -14.20 -2.65
CA GLY A 295 35.26 -15.59 -2.93
C GLY A 295 34.17 -16.35 -3.68
N SER A 296 32.98 -15.77 -3.88
CA SER A 296 31.90 -16.40 -4.62
C SER A 296 32.26 -16.58 -6.09
N CYS A 297 31.82 -17.70 -6.68
CA CYS A 297 32.12 -18.05 -8.06
C CYS A 297 30.85 -18.10 -8.91
N ARG A 298 30.95 -17.61 -10.15
CA ARG A 298 29.87 -17.66 -11.14
C ARG A 298 30.38 -18.20 -12.48
N LEU A 299 29.54 -18.97 -13.13
CA LEU A 299 29.69 -19.42 -14.51
C LEU A 299 28.85 -18.50 -15.40
N TYR A 300 29.51 -17.80 -16.31
CA TYR A 300 28.88 -16.95 -17.32
C TYR A 300 28.82 -17.70 -18.64
N CYS A 301 27.62 -17.78 -19.22
CA CYS A 301 27.41 -18.27 -20.56
C CYS A 301 27.35 -17.09 -21.52
N MET A 302 28.34 -16.97 -22.39
CA MET A 302 28.52 -15.85 -23.29
C MET A 302 28.16 -16.27 -24.71
N ASN A 303 27.31 -15.48 -25.36
CA ASN A 303 27.17 -15.57 -26.80
C ASN A 303 28.33 -14.80 -27.45
N VAL A 304 28.90 -15.36 -28.52
CA VAL A 304 30.00 -14.74 -29.26
C VAL A 304 29.66 -14.78 -30.74
N GLU A 305 29.68 -13.61 -31.38
CA GLU A 305 29.29 -13.46 -32.78
C GLU A 305 30.35 -12.71 -33.59
N ARG A 306 30.49 -13.07 -34.87
CA ARG A 306 31.22 -12.27 -35.87
C ARG A 306 30.45 -12.25 -37.18
N ASP A 307 30.34 -11.07 -37.77
CA ASP A 307 29.69 -10.92 -39.07
C ASP A 307 30.55 -11.50 -40.20
N ILE A 308 29.92 -11.96 -41.27
CA ILE A 308 30.58 -12.37 -42.51
C ILE A 308 30.40 -11.23 -43.52
N ASN A 309 31.50 -10.58 -43.87
CA ASN A 309 31.53 -9.49 -44.84
C ASN A 309 31.26 -10.01 -46.27
N ALA A 310 30.94 -9.10 -47.19
CA ALA A 310 30.62 -9.45 -48.57
C ALA A 310 31.78 -10.14 -49.33
N ASP A 311 33.02 -9.89 -48.92
CA ASP A 311 34.24 -10.52 -49.46
C ASP A 311 34.55 -11.89 -48.81
N GLY A 312 33.71 -12.35 -47.89
CA GLY A 312 33.89 -13.58 -47.12
C GLY A 312 34.83 -13.45 -45.93
N SER A 313 35.37 -12.26 -45.65
CA SER A 313 36.16 -12.00 -44.45
C SER A 313 35.28 -11.92 -43.21
N PHE A 314 35.87 -12.18 -42.04
CA PHE A 314 35.17 -12.03 -40.76
C PHE A 314 35.27 -10.59 -40.25
N GLY A 315 34.12 -10.05 -39.82
CA GLY A 315 34.01 -8.79 -39.13
C GLY A 315 34.49 -8.87 -37.67
N LYS A 316 34.28 -7.78 -36.93
CA LYS A 316 34.66 -7.70 -35.51
C LYS A 316 33.89 -8.73 -34.69
N ILE A 317 34.59 -9.42 -33.80
CA ILE A 317 33.96 -10.31 -32.81
C ILE A 317 33.32 -9.48 -31.71
N THR A 318 32.07 -9.81 -31.39
CA THR A 318 31.29 -9.23 -30.29
C THR A 318 30.83 -10.32 -29.35
N SER A 319 30.61 -9.98 -28.09
CA SER A 319 30.11 -10.93 -27.09
C SER A 319 29.21 -10.25 -26.07
N HIS A 320 28.24 -11.00 -25.54
CA HIS A 320 27.38 -10.56 -24.45
C HIS A 320 26.99 -11.73 -23.54
N VAL A 321 26.64 -11.43 -22.30
CA VAL A 321 26.16 -12.41 -21.31
C VAL A 321 24.75 -12.86 -21.71
N MET A 322 24.54 -14.17 -21.89
CA MET A 322 23.21 -14.74 -22.07
C MET A 322 22.55 -14.99 -20.70
N TYR A 323 23.27 -15.68 -19.82
CA TYR A 323 22.86 -15.97 -18.45
C TYR A 323 24.08 -16.29 -17.58
N ASP A 324 23.90 -16.25 -16.27
CA ASP A 324 24.89 -16.66 -15.29
C ASP A 324 24.30 -17.64 -14.27
N GLU A 325 25.15 -18.51 -13.73
CA GLU A 325 24.81 -19.44 -12.65
C GLU A 325 25.89 -19.41 -11.58
N VAL A 326 25.50 -19.61 -10.31
CA VAL A 326 26.48 -19.84 -9.23
C VAL A 326 27.11 -21.21 -9.45
N ILE A 327 28.44 -21.29 -9.36
CA ILE A 327 29.23 -22.51 -9.52
C ILE A 327 30.12 -22.70 -8.29
N ALA A 328 30.27 -23.95 -7.83
CA ALA A 328 31.23 -24.27 -6.78
C ALA A 328 32.67 -24.19 -7.31
N TYR A 329 33.62 -23.70 -6.51
CA TYR A 329 35.01 -23.52 -6.95
C TYR A 329 35.64 -24.84 -7.42
N GLU A 330 35.30 -25.95 -6.77
CA GLU A 330 35.78 -27.29 -7.11
C GLU A 330 35.36 -27.76 -8.51
N ASN A 331 34.28 -27.18 -9.05
CA ASN A 331 33.75 -27.52 -10.37
C ASN A 331 34.36 -26.65 -11.50
N ILE A 332 35.31 -25.78 -11.15
CA ILE A 332 36.13 -24.99 -12.08
C ILE A 332 37.44 -25.75 -12.30
N SER A 333 37.35 -26.95 -12.87
CA SER A 333 38.52 -27.78 -13.23
C SER A 333 38.75 -27.81 -14.72
#